data_AF-X6PB64-F1
#
_entry.id   AF-X6PB64-F1
#
_cell.length_a   1.000
_cell.length_b   1.000
_cell.length_c   1.000
_cell.angle_alpha   90.00
_cell.angle_beta   90.00
_cell.angle_gamma   90.00
#
_symmetry.space_group_name_H-M   'P 1'
#
loop_
_entity.id
_entity.type
_entity.pdbx_description
1 polymer ?
#
loop_
_entity_poly.entity_id
_entity_poly.type
_entity_poly.pdbx_seq_one_letter_code
_entity_poly.pdbx_strand_id
1 'polypeptide(L)'
;MRLLCDTLFLVICDKLVMIMCCTNDGQWRMDTQVTCWKGEHLIIATLALIGLSYYIPFCVMVSPMFVELGTPLSGSCKDYLSLTSTIEFIKPYLSLVTWAKCCMLVSAQLISAGNPVGTVVSQFVTCLVLFLLTAIWSWTNLNLSQYHKVSIPVFPYGISVLKSLGFLAGVIGSVIELFFVYRLLPNTIFGTHLNSQNSDMLYVLALFVVSAAFAVMFFVRLKYIAKKNMSIYSDLEELISIENIIM
;
A
#
# COMPACT_ATOMS: atom_id res chain seq x y z
N MET A 1 -13.00 7.81 -7.58
CA MET A 1 -11.76 7.93 -8.40
C MET A 1 -10.48 7.57 -7.64
N ARG A 2 -10.25 8.06 -6.40
CA ARG A 2 -9.01 7.79 -5.63
C ARG A 2 -8.64 6.31 -5.53
N LEU A 3 -9.58 5.46 -5.11
CA LEU A 3 -9.37 4.02 -4.95
C LEU A 3 -9.01 3.37 -6.31
N LEU A 4 -9.69 3.80 -7.38
CA LEU A 4 -9.42 3.38 -8.75
C LEU A 4 -8.01 3.76 -9.23
N CYS A 5 -7.57 5.01 -9.02
CA CYS A 5 -6.19 5.42 -9.34
C CYS A 5 -5.18 4.63 -8.51
N ASP A 6 -5.36 4.52 -7.19
CA ASP A 6 -4.39 3.87 -6.30
C ASP A 6 -4.26 2.36 -6.57
N THR A 7 -5.38 1.70 -6.92
CA THR A 7 -5.44 0.26 -7.25
C THR A 7 -4.97 -0.04 -8.67
N LEU A 8 -5.38 0.76 -9.68
CA LEU A 8 -4.95 0.55 -11.06
C LEU A 8 -3.53 1.02 -11.34
N PHE A 9 -2.97 1.90 -10.50
CA PHE A 9 -1.64 2.47 -10.70
C PHE A 9 -0.58 1.40 -10.95
N LEU A 10 -0.52 0.40 -10.05
CA LEU A 10 0.46 -0.67 -10.16
C LEU A 10 0.25 -1.52 -11.40
N VAL A 11 -1.01 -1.85 -11.73
CA VAL A 11 -1.35 -2.68 -12.88
C VAL A 11 -0.97 -1.98 -14.19
N ILE A 12 -1.31 -0.70 -14.33
CA ILE A 12 -1.04 0.07 -15.53
C ILE A 12 0.47 0.33 -15.68
N CYS A 13 1.13 0.78 -14.61
CA CYS A 13 2.57 1.03 -14.64
C CYS A 13 3.37 -0.26 -14.89
N ASP A 14 2.99 -1.40 -14.31
CA ASP A 14 3.64 -2.69 -14.58
C ASP A 14 3.55 -3.06 -16.07
N LYS A 15 2.37 -2.96 -16.69
CA LYS A 15 2.21 -3.27 -18.11
C LYS A 15 2.99 -2.32 -19.01
N LEU A 16 2.95 -1.02 -18.73
CA LEU A 16 3.72 -0.03 -19.50
C LEU A 16 5.22 -0.27 -19.40
N VAL A 17 5.72 -0.59 -18.20
CA VAL A 17 7.15 -0.88 -18.01
C VAL A 17 7.53 -2.20 -18.68
N MET A 18 6.70 -3.24 -18.56
CA MET A 18 6.93 -4.54 -19.22
C MET A 18 7.05 -4.42 -20.75
N ILE A 19 6.27 -3.50 -21.34
CA ILE A 19 6.34 -3.19 -22.78
C ILE A 19 7.69 -2.55 -23.16
N MET A 20 8.33 -1.77 -22.28
CA MET A 20 9.61 -1.10 -22.56
C MET A 20 10.84 -1.98 -22.28
N CYS A 21 10.69 -3.06 -21.50
CA CYS A 21 11.82 -3.88 -21.06
C CYS A 21 12.31 -4.84 -22.16
N CYS A 22 13.63 -5.05 -22.17
CA CYS A 22 14.30 -5.99 -23.06
C CYS A 22 15.03 -7.07 -22.29
N THR A 23 15.26 -8.20 -22.94
CA THR A 23 16.10 -9.28 -22.42
C THR A 23 17.58 -8.94 -22.61
N ASN A 24 18.45 -9.66 -21.92
CA ASN A 24 19.91 -9.51 -22.04
C ASN A 24 20.41 -9.79 -23.47
N ASP A 25 19.65 -10.56 -24.25
CA ASP A 25 19.94 -10.87 -25.65
C ASP A 25 19.61 -9.72 -26.61
N GLY A 26 19.18 -8.56 -26.08
CA GLY A 26 18.78 -7.41 -26.89
C GLY A 26 17.47 -7.62 -27.65
N GLN A 27 16.63 -8.56 -27.20
CA GLN A 27 15.31 -8.84 -27.76
C GLN A 27 14.21 -8.22 -26.89
N TRP A 28 13.07 -7.96 -27.50
CA TRP A 28 11.90 -7.49 -26.76
C TRP A 28 11.34 -8.63 -25.90
N ARG A 29 10.94 -8.29 -24.67
CA ARG A 29 10.51 -9.29 -23.69
C ARG A 29 9.16 -9.94 -24.01
N MET A 30 8.27 -9.21 -24.69
CA MET A 30 6.97 -9.75 -25.13
C MET A 30 7.08 -10.57 -26.42
N ASP A 31 8.02 -10.21 -27.29
CA ASP A 31 8.27 -10.90 -28.55
C ASP A 31 9.76 -10.99 -28.84
N THR A 32 10.31 -12.20 -28.70
CA THR A 32 11.72 -12.49 -28.90
C THR A 32 12.19 -12.30 -30.34
N GLN A 33 11.28 -12.22 -31.32
CA GLN A 33 11.64 -11.99 -32.72
C GLN A 33 11.98 -10.52 -33.00
N VAL A 34 11.50 -9.61 -32.15
CA VAL A 34 11.68 -8.16 -32.33
C VAL A 34 12.94 -7.70 -31.60
N THR A 35 13.82 -7.00 -32.33
CA THR A 35 15.03 -6.42 -31.75
C THR A 35 14.69 -5.20 -30.88
N CYS A 36 15.32 -5.13 -29.72
CA CYS A 36 15.10 -4.07 -28.74
C CYS A 36 15.39 -2.68 -29.32
N TRP A 37 14.52 -1.70 -29.03
CA TRP A 37 14.63 -0.30 -29.50
C TRP A 37 14.79 -0.12 -31.02
N LYS A 38 14.29 -1.04 -31.85
CA LYS A 38 14.28 -0.92 -33.31
C LYS A 38 12.89 -1.19 -33.88
N GLY A 39 12.60 -0.60 -35.04
CA GLY A 39 11.37 -0.81 -35.79
C GLY A 39 10.12 -0.53 -34.96
N GLU A 40 9.22 -1.50 -34.88
CA GLU A 40 7.94 -1.39 -34.17
C GLU A 40 8.11 -1.18 -32.66
N HIS A 41 9.08 -1.87 -32.04
CA HIS A 41 9.30 -1.75 -30.60
C HIS A 41 9.76 -0.33 -30.20
N LEU A 42 10.55 0.35 -31.04
CA LEU A 42 10.93 1.75 -30.78
C LEU A 42 9.71 2.66 -30.64
N ILE A 43 8.73 2.50 -31.54
CA ILE A 43 7.51 3.32 -31.56
C ILE A 43 6.66 3.01 -30.32
N ILE A 44 6.42 1.72 -30.06
CA ILE A 44 5.58 1.27 -28.93
C ILE A 44 6.22 1.65 -27.59
N ALA A 45 7.54 1.45 -27.43
CA ALA A 45 8.26 1.80 -26.22
C ALA A 45 8.25 3.32 -25.98
N THR A 46 8.38 4.12 -27.04
CA THR A 46 8.29 5.59 -26.93
C THR A 46 6.90 6.03 -26.50
N LEU A 47 5.84 5.45 -27.07
CA LEU A 47 4.46 5.73 -26.65
C LEU A 47 4.21 5.30 -25.20
N ALA A 48 4.72 4.14 -24.78
CA ALA A 48 4.62 3.66 -23.42
C ALA A 48 5.38 4.59 -22.44
N LEU A 49 6.56 5.08 -22.83
CA LEU A 49 7.36 6.03 -22.04
C LEU A 49 6.64 7.36 -21.86
N ILE A 50 6.01 7.88 -22.94
CA ILE A 50 5.17 9.09 -22.87
C ILE A 50 3.96 8.84 -21.98
N GLY A 51 3.26 7.72 -22.14
CA GLY A 51 2.12 7.36 -21.31
C GLY A 51 2.51 7.30 -19.82
N LEU A 52 3.65 6.68 -19.51
CA LEU A 52 4.16 6.57 -18.15
C LEU A 52 4.56 7.94 -17.57
N SER A 53 5.20 8.81 -18.38
CA SER A 53 5.66 10.13 -17.94
C SER A 53 4.51 11.08 -17.62
N TYR A 54 3.33 10.92 -18.23
CA TYR A 54 2.12 11.65 -17.85
C TYR A 54 1.31 10.96 -16.75
N TYR A 55 1.23 9.63 -16.77
CA TYR A 55 0.39 8.88 -15.84
C TYR A 55 0.91 8.95 -14.41
N ILE A 56 2.23 8.90 -14.20
CA ILE A 56 2.82 8.97 -12.86
C ILE A 56 2.55 10.34 -12.20
N PRO A 57 2.91 11.50 -12.81
CA PRO A 57 2.59 12.80 -12.25
C PRO A 57 1.09 13.03 -12.06
N PHE A 58 0.25 12.53 -12.97
CA PHE A 58 -1.20 12.62 -12.80
C PHE A 58 -1.67 11.91 -11.52
N CYS A 59 -1.16 10.70 -11.26
CA CYS A 59 -1.52 9.94 -10.06
C CYS A 59 -0.95 10.58 -8.78
N VAL A 60 0.26 11.13 -8.83
CA VAL A 60 0.95 11.72 -7.67
C VAL A 60 0.45 13.13 -7.34
N MET A 61 0.25 13.99 -8.34
CA MET A 61 -0.01 15.42 -8.14
C MET A 61 -1.48 15.79 -8.30
N VAL A 62 -2.16 15.23 -9.31
CA VAL A 62 -3.51 15.65 -9.68
C VAL A 62 -4.57 14.88 -8.89
N SER A 63 -4.41 13.56 -8.74
CA SER A 63 -5.37 12.72 -7.98
C SER A 63 -5.62 13.22 -6.55
N PRO A 64 -4.60 13.68 -5.78
CA PRO A 64 -4.82 14.20 -4.43
C PRO A 64 -5.49 15.58 -4.37
N MET A 65 -5.50 16.36 -5.46
CA MET A 65 -6.14 17.70 -5.50
C MET A 65 -7.67 17.61 -5.62
N PHE A 66 -8.20 16.56 -6.25
CA PHE A 66 -9.65 16.35 -6.36
C PHE A 66 -10.34 15.95 -5.04
N VAL A 67 -9.61 15.94 -3.92
CA VAL A 67 -10.12 15.50 -2.62
C VAL A 67 -10.56 16.69 -1.76
N GLU A 68 -10.29 17.95 -2.13
CA GLU A 68 -10.46 19.16 -1.29
C GLU A 68 -11.89 19.60 -0.90
N LEU A 69 -12.95 18.87 -1.26
CA LEU A 69 -14.32 19.20 -0.83
C LEU A 69 -14.71 18.42 0.44
N GLY A 70 -14.20 18.85 1.58
CA GLY A 70 -14.61 18.36 2.90
C GLY A 70 -15.70 19.23 3.54
N THR A 71 -16.87 18.65 3.80
CA THR A 71 -17.89 19.21 4.69
C THR A 71 -17.40 19.23 6.16
N PRO A 72 -17.89 20.16 7.00
CA PRO A 72 -17.45 20.26 8.39
C PRO A 72 -17.73 18.97 9.17
N LEU A 73 -16.73 18.51 9.92
CA LEU A 73 -16.76 17.31 10.77
C LEU A 73 -17.79 17.45 11.90
N SER A 74 -18.64 16.44 12.10
CA SER A 74 -19.70 16.41 13.11
C SER A 74 -19.25 15.76 14.44
N GLY A 75 -18.02 15.27 14.53
CA GLY A 75 -17.50 14.58 15.72
C GLY A 75 -18.06 13.16 15.91
N SER A 76 -18.71 12.60 14.90
CA SER A 76 -19.31 11.26 14.99
C SER A 76 -18.27 10.15 14.74
N CYS A 77 -18.46 8.95 15.29
CA CYS A 77 -17.62 7.78 14.99
C CYS A 77 -17.58 7.43 13.49
N LYS A 78 -18.64 7.79 12.74
CA LYS A 78 -18.68 7.73 11.27
C LYS A 78 -17.62 8.63 10.62
N ASP A 79 -17.24 9.74 11.25
CA ASP A 79 -16.27 10.69 10.72
C ASP A 79 -14.83 10.14 10.76
N TYR A 80 -14.53 9.21 11.67
CA TYR A 80 -13.24 8.49 11.70
C TYR A 80 -13.06 7.48 10.57
N LEU A 81 -14.18 7.01 10.00
CA LEU A 81 -14.22 6.18 8.79
C LEU A 81 -14.51 6.99 7.51
N SER A 82 -14.91 8.26 7.67
CA SER A 82 -15.19 9.16 6.57
C SER A 82 -13.88 9.58 5.90
N LEU A 83 -13.64 9.04 4.71
CA LEU A 83 -12.51 9.35 3.82
C LEU A 83 -12.44 10.82 3.37
N THR A 84 -13.45 11.62 3.74
CA THR A 84 -13.78 12.92 3.16
C THR A 84 -13.16 14.12 3.89
N SER A 85 -12.71 13.96 5.15
CA SER A 85 -12.17 15.07 5.97
C SER A 85 -10.64 15.11 6.04
N THR A 86 -9.96 14.19 5.35
CA THR A 86 -8.59 13.78 5.66
C THR A 86 -7.49 14.56 4.90
N ILE A 87 -7.83 15.68 4.28
CA ILE A 87 -7.28 16.01 2.94
C ILE A 87 -5.86 16.58 2.94
N GLU A 88 -5.44 17.36 3.93
CA GLU A 88 -4.19 18.14 3.77
C GLU A 88 -2.90 17.32 3.91
N PHE A 89 -2.87 16.29 4.75
CA PHE A 89 -1.64 15.49 4.97
C PHE A 89 -1.61 14.18 4.19
N ILE A 90 -2.67 13.87 3.44
CA ILE A 90 -2.73 12.73 2.53
C ILE A 90 -1.69 12.86 1.43
N LYS A 91 -1.43 14.08 0.99
CA LYS A 91 -0.63 14.38 -0.20
C LYS A 91 0.82 13.88 -0.09
N PRO A 92 1.61 14.24 0.94
CA PRO A 92 2.99 13.75 1.07
C PRO A 92 3.07 12.23 1.27
N TYR A 93 2.14 11.66 2.04
CA TYR A 93 2.10 10.20 2.25
C TYR A 93 1.75 9.43 0.97
N LEU A 94 0.72 9.84 0.22
CA LEU A 94 0.39 9.23 -1.07
C LEU A 94 1.52 9.40 -2.08
N SER A 95 2.18 10.56 -2.08
CA SER A 95 3.36 10.79 -2.92
C SER A 95 4.48 9.81 -2.57
N LEU A 96 4.79 9.63 -1.28
CA LEU A 96 5.80 8.66 -0.82
C LEU A 96 5.43 7.22 -1.19
N VAL A 97 4.17 6.81 -1.01
CA VAL A 97 3.69 5.48 -1.42
C VAL A 97 3.82 5.29 -2.92
N THR A 98 3.47 6.29 -3.72
CA THR A 98 3.56 6.21 -5.18
C THR A 98 5.02 6.17 -5.63
N TRP A 99 5.89 6.96 -5.01
CA TRP A 99 7.32 6.92 -5.23
C TRP A 99 7.90 5.53 -4.91
N ALA A 100 7.52 4.93 -3.78
CA ALA A 100 7.93 3.58 -3.42
C ALA A 100 7.44 2.54 -4.45
N LYS A 101 6.20 2.66 -4.95
CA LYS A 101 5.68 1.81 -6.03
C LYS A 101 6.50 1.97 -7.32
N CYS A 102 6.90 3.19 -7.68
CA CYS A 102 7.78 3.44 -8.82
C CYS A 102 9.17 2.80 -8.61
N CYS A 103 9.77 2.96 -7.43
CA CYS A 103 11.03 2.32 -7.08
C CYS A 103 10.95 0.79 -7.17
N MET A 104 9.83 0.20 -6.74
CA MET A 104 9.57 -1.24 -6.87
C MET A 104 9.54 -1.68 -8.33
N LEU A 105 8.85 -0.95 -9.21
CA LEU A 105 8.80 -1.25 -10.64
C LEU A 105 10.17 -1.12 -11.31
N VAL A 106 10.91 -0.05 -11.00
CA VAL A 106 12.24 0.18 -11.55
C VAL A 106 13.22 -0.90 -11.07
N SER A 107 13.20 -1.25 -9.78
CA SER A 107 14.07 -2.30 -9.22
C SER A 107 13.72 -3.69 -9.75
N ALA A 108 12.43 -4.02 -9.87
CA ALA A 108 11.98 -5.27 -10.46
C ALA A 108 12.49 -5.49 -11.89
N GLN A 109 12.69 -4.41 -12.65
CA GLN A 109 13.00 -4.50 -14.07
C GLN A 109 14.48 -4.28 -14.35
N LEU A 110 15.13 -3.29 -13.69
CA LEU A 110 16.55 -3.00 -13.89
C LEU A 110 17.47 -3.94 -13.12
N ILE A 111 17.15 -4.26 -11.86
CA ILE A 111 18.04 -5.05 -11.01
C ILE A 111 17.86 -6.55 -11.31
N SER A 112 16.61 -6.96 -11.52
CA SER A 112 16.31 -8.37 -11.76
C SER A 112 16.51 -8.80 -13.22
N ALA A 113 16.67 -7.85 -14.16
CA ALA A 113 16.47 -8.10 -15.60
C ALA A 113 15.15 -8.82 -15.88
N GLY A 114 14.15 -8.62 -15.02
CA GLY A 114 12.88 -9.34 -15.08
C GLY A 114 12.85 -10.75 -14.52
N ASN A 115 13.93 -11.26 -13.92
CA ASN A 115 13.88 -12.56 -13.26
C ASN A 115 12.80 -12.56 -12.15
N PRO A 116 12.04 -13.66 -12.01
CA PRO A 116 10.96 -13.72 -11.02
C PRO A 116 11.50 -13.50 -9.60
N VAL A 117 12.70 -14.03 -9.29
CA VAL A 117 13.35 -13.87 -7.98
C VAL A 117 13.52 -12.40 -7.61
N GLY A 118 14.16 -11.59 -8.45
CA GLY A 118 14.45 -10.20 -8.07
C GLY A 118 13.20 -9.33 -8.07
N THR A 119 12.17 -9.66 -8.87
CA THR A 119 10.85 -9.02 -8.77
C THR A 119 10.24 -9.28 -7.39
N VAL A 120 10.20 -10.54 -6.95
CA VAL A 120 9.67 -10.92 -5.62
C VAL A 120 10.47 -10.26 -4.49
N VAL A 121 11.80 -10.25 -4.58
CA VAL A 121 12.66 -9.61 -3.58
C VAL A 121 12.43 -8.09 -3.54
N SER A 122 12.30 -7.43 -4.68
CA SER A 122 12.04 -5.98 -4.73
C SER A 122 10.68 -5.60 -4.14
N GLN A 123 9.66 -6.43 -4.37
CA GLN A 123 8.34 -6.29 -3.79
C GLN A 123 8.38 -6.51 -2.28
N PHE A 124 9.08 -7.54 -1.81
CA PHE A 124 9.28 -7.81 -0.39
C PHE A 124 9.90 -6.60 0.32
N VAL A 125 11.03 -6.09 -0.20
CA VAL A 125 11.73 -4.95 0.40
C VAL A 125 10.84 -3.71 0.41
N THR A 126 10.16 -3.41 -0.70
CA THR A 126 9.30 -2.22 -0.79
C THR A 126 8.11 -2.32 0.16
N CYS A 127 7.43 -3.48 0.20
CA CYS A 127 6.30 -3.69 1.12
C CYS A 127 6.75 -3.62 2.58
N LEU A 128 7.93 -4.14 2.91
CA LEU A 128 8.48 -4.08 4.26
C LEU A 128 8.80 -2.63 4.67
N VAL A 129 9.43 -1.85 3.80
CA VAL A 129 9.72 -0.43 4.05
C VAL A 129 8.42 0.35 4.24
N LEU A 130 7.44 0.17 3.35
CA LEU A 130 6.13 0.83 3.45
C LEU A 130 5.36 0.41 4.71
N PHE A 131 5.44 -0.87 5.09
CA PHE A 131 4.88 -1.38 6.34
C PHE A 131 5.51 -0.69 7.55
N LEU A 132 6.84 -0.68 7.65
CA LEU A 132 7.57 -0.08 8.77
C LEU A 132 7.31 1.42 8.86
N LEU A 133 7.39 2.16 7.75
CA LEU A 133 7.11 3.59 7.74
C LEU A 133 5.67 3.89 8.16
N THR A 134 4.69 3.16 7.62
CA THR A 134 3.28 3.37 7.96
C THR A 134 2.99 2.95 9.41
N ALA A 135 3.62 1.89 9.91
CA ALA A 135 3.46 1.41 11.28
C ALA A 135 4.12 2.36 12.30
N ILE A 136 5.37 2.77 12.07
CA ILE A 136 6.09 3.74 12.91
C ILE A 136 5.34 5.06 12.94
N TRP A 137 4.92 5.58 11.78
CA TRP A 137 4.12 6.79 11.71
C TRP A 137 2.83 6.64 12.52
N SER A 138 2.09 5.56 12.32
CA SER A 138 0.84 5.30 13.05
C SER A 138 1.08 5.21 14.55
N TRP A 139 2.18 4.59 14.98
CA TRP A 139 2.54 4.42 16.39
C TRP A 139 2.96 5.73 17.05
N THR A 140 3.79 6.54 16.37
CA THR A 140 4.20 7.86 16.86
C THR A 140 3.00 8.78 17.03
N ASN A 141 2.03 8.72 16.11
CA ASN A 141 0.78 9.48 16.21
C ASN A 141 -0.19 8.94 17.27
N LEU A 142 0.02 7.74 17.83
CA LEU A 142 -0.80 7.20 18.92
C LEU A 142 -0.37 7.71 20.31
N ASN A 143 0.81 8.34 20.44
CA ASN A 143 1.23 8.96 21.70
C ASN A 143 0.39 10.22 21.98
N LEU A 144 -0.61 10.06 22.85
CA LEU A 144 -1.60 11.09 23.16
C LEU A 144 -1.03 12.39 23.75
N SER A 145 0.19 12.36 24.30
CA SER A 145 0.78 13.52 24.98
C SER A 145 1.07 14.71 24.06
N GLN A 146 0.95 14.55 22.73
CA GLN A 146 1.19 15.61 21.74
C GLN A 146 -0.07 16.17 21.05
N TYR A 147 -1.28 15.70 21.39
CA TYR A 147 -2.52 16.12 20.73
C TYR A 147 -2.94 17.57 21.03
N HIS A 148 -2.42 18.18 22.10
CA HIS A 148 -2.79 19.54 22.51
C HIS A 148 -2.17 20.66 21.65
N LYS A 149 -1.31 20.35 20.67
CA LYS A 149 -0.85 21.35 19.69
C LYS A 149 -1.65 21.20 18.40
N VAL A 150 -2.60 22.11 18.23
CA VAL A 150 -3.64 22.27 17.18
C VAL A 150 -3.11 22.38 15.73
N SER A 151 -1.87 21.99 15.45
CA SER A 151 -1.26 22.07 14.12
C SER A 151 -0.80 20.71 13.59
N ILE A 152 -1.29 19.62 14.17
CA ILE A 152 -0.98 18.27 13.70
C ILE A 152 -2.30 17.62 13.24
N PRO A 153 -2.38 17.18 11.98
CA PRO A 153 -3.60 16.59 11.41
C PRO A 153 -3.95 15.32 12.18
N VAL A 154 -5.16 15.29 12.73
CA VAL A 154 -5.77 14.06 13.23
C VAL A 154 -6.18 13.24 12.00
N PHE A 155 -5.21 12.55 11.41
CA PHE A 155 -5.45 11.61 10.34
C PHE A 155 -6.31 10.46 10.87
N PRO A 156 -7.27 9.90 10.11
CA PRO A 156 -8.05 8.75 10.52
C PRO A 156 -7.12 7.55 10.64
N TYR A 157 -6.76 7.25 11.88
CA TYR A 157 -5.92 6.11 12.30
C TYR A 157 -6.32 4.80 11.63
N GLY A 158 -7.62 4.59 11.38
CA GLY A 158 -8.13 3.38 10.74
C GLY A 158 -7.59 3.12 9.33
N ILE A 159 -7.45 4.16 8.51
CA ILE A 159 -6.99 3.99 7.11
C ILE A 159 -5.50 3.65 7.07
N SER A 160 -4.70 4.30 7.91
CA SER A 160 -3.25 4.03 7.99
C SER A 160 -2.99 2.59 8.46
N VAL A 161 -3.78 2.13 9.44
CA VAL A 161 -3.72 0.75 9.94
C VAL A 161 -4.12 -0.27 8.88
N LEU A 162 -5.24 -0.03 8.17
CA LEU A 162 -5.66 -0.91 7.07
C LEU A 162 -4.60 -0.97 5.96
N LYS A 163 -3.95 0.15 5.63
CA LYS A 163 -2.85 0.18 4.67
C LYS A 163 -1.62 -0.58 5.16
N SER A 164 -1.24 -0.41 6.42
CA SER A 164 -0.15 -1.17 7.05
C SER A 164 -0.42 -2.68 6.98
N LEU A 165 -1.64 -3.12 7.27
CA LEU A 165 -2.04 -4.52 7.14
C LEU A 165 -1.96 -5.01 5.69
N GLY A 166 -2.34 -4.18 4.72
CA GLY A 166 -2.17 -4.48 3.29
C GLY A 166 -0.69 -4.67 2.91
N PHE A 167 0.21 -3.82 3.40
CA PHE A 167 1.65 -3.98 3.17
C PHE A 167 2.20 -5.23 3.84
N LEU A 168 1.75 -5.56 5.06
CA LEU A 168 2.13 -6.79 5.74
C LEU A 168 1.68 -8.03 4.98
N ALA A 169 0.46 -8.03 4.44
CA ALA A 169 -0.02 -9.10 3.57
C ALA A 169 0.86 -9.24 2.30
N GLY A 170 1.30 -8.10 1.73
CA GLY A 170 2.28 -8.08 0.64
C GLY A 170 3.61 -8.74 1.02
N VAL A 171 4.16 -8.44 2.20
CA VAL A 171 5.38 -9.07 2.72
C VAL A 171 5.22 -10.59 2.85
N ILE A 172 4.12 -11.04 3.46
CA ILE A 172 3.83 -12.47 3.61
C ILE A 172 3.69 -13.15 2.25
N GLY A 173 2.97 -12.52 1.31
CA GLY A 173 2.80 -13.00 -0.06
C GLY A 173 4.14 -13.18 -0.78
N SER A 174 5.04 -12.19 -0.69
CA SER A 174 6.36 -12.28 -1.31
C SER A 174 7.24 -13.37 -0.69
N VAL A 175 7.15 -13.60 0.63
CA VAL A 175 7.86 -14.72 1.29
C VAL A 175 7.38 -16.06 0.75
N ILE A 176 6.05 -16.23 0.62
CA ILE A 176 5.44 -17.44 0.07
C ILE A 176 5.91 -17.66 -1.38
N GLU A 177 5.86 -16.63 -2.21
CA GLU A 177 6.32 -16.70 -3.60
C GLU A 177 7.81 -17.04 -3.71
N LEU A 178 8.63 -16.51 -2.81
CA LEU A 178 10.06 -16.83 -2.77
C LEU A 178 10.30 -18.31 -2.44
N PHE A 179 9.54 -18.89 -1.50
CA PHE A 179 9.59 -20.33 -1.24
C PHE A 179 9.18 -21.17 -2.45
N PHE A 180 8.23 -20.70 -3.26
CA PHE A 180 7.89 -21.35 -4.53
C PHE A 180 9.04 -21.31 -5.53
N VAL A 181 9.65 -20.15 -5.72
CA VAL A 181 10.72 -19.97 -6.70
C VAL A 181 11.95 -20.83 -6.36
N TYR A 182 12.31 -20.95 -5.08
CA TYR A 182 13.44 -21.77 -4.63
C TYR A 182 13.14 -23.28 -4.56
N ARG A 183 11.92 -23.71 -4.92
CA ARG A 183 11.48 -25.12 -4.84
C ARG A 183 11.71 -25.75 -3.46
N LEU A 184 11.83 -24.93 -2.41
CA LEU A 184 11.96 -25.37 -1.02
C LEU A 184 10.66 -26.02 -0.51
N LEU A 185 9.57 -25.84 -1.27
CA LEU A 185 8.33 -26.59 -1.18
C LEU A 185 8.35 -27.68 -2.27
N PRO A 186 8.95 -28.87 -2.01
CA PRO A 186 9.09 -29.91 -3.02
C PRO A 186 7.72 -30.50 -3.41
N ASN A 187 7.48 -30.61 -4.71
CA ASN A 187 6.54 -31.55 -5.36
C ASN A 187 5.05 -31.61 -4.96
N THR A 188 4.47 -30.71 -4.16
CA THR A 188 3.04 -30.89 -3.80
C THR A 188 2.13 -29.68 -3.71
N ILE A 189 2.56 -28.43 -3.91
CA ILE A 189 1.70 -27.32 -3.46
C ILE A 189 1.07 -26.48 -4.59
N PHE A 190 1.66 -26.34 -5.78
CA PHE A 190 1.00 -25.55 -6.86
C PHE A 190 1.23 -26.04 -8.30
N GLY A 191 1.86 -27.20 -8.50
CA GLY A 191 2.26 -27.69 -9.82
C GLY A 191 1.52 -28.97 -10.23
N THR A 192 0.38 -28.83 -10.91
CA THR A 192 0.09 -29.37 -12.27
C THR A 192 -1.40 -29.58 -12.58
N HIS A 193 -2.31 -29.56 -11.61
CA HIS A 193 -3.75 -29.48 -11.88
C HIS A 193 -4.45 -28.66 -10.80
N LEU A 194 -4.87 -27.44 -11.12
CA LEU A 194 -5.83 -26.66 -10.33
C LEU A 194 -7.21 -27.31 -10.44
N ASN A 195 -7.35 -28.51 -9.89
CA ASN A 195 -8.66 -29.08 -9.62
C ASN A 195 -9.20 -28.42 -8.35
N SER A 196 -10.50 -28.10 -8.28
CA SER A 196 -11.10 -27.33 -7.16
C SER A 196 -11.08 -28.05 -5.81
N GLN A 197 -10.38 -29.18 -5.71
CA GLN A 197 -10.35 -30.11 -4.59
C GLN A 197 -8.96 -30.20 -3.92
N ASN A 198 -7.98 -29.38 -4.34
CA ASN A 198 -6.63 -29.44 -3.79
C ASN A 198 -6.52 -28.73 -2.43
N SER A 199 -5.84 -29.38 -1.50
CA SER A 199 -5.43 -28.90 -0.17
C SER A 199 -4.71 -27.55 -0.20
N ASP A 200 -4.13 -27.18 -1.33
CA ASP A 200 -3.25 -26.03 -1.46
C ASP A 200 -4.00 -24.70 -1.53
N MET A 201 -5.17 -24.70 -2.18
CA MET A 201 -6.13 -23.60 -2.09
C MET A 201 -6.59 -23.40 -0.64
N LEU A 202 -6.73 -24.49 0.12
CA LEU A 202 -7.13 -24.44 1.53
C LEU A 202 -6.01 -23.87 2.42
N TYR A 203 -4.74 -24.15 2.14
CA TYR A 203 -3.62 -23.54 2.88
C TYR A 203 -3.43 -22.05 2.56
N VAL A 204 -3.55 -21.63 1.29
CA VAL A 204 -3.52 -20.20 0.94
C VAL A 204 -4.72 -19.47 1.53
N LEU A 205 -5.91 -20.08 1.48
CA LEU A 205 -7.09 -19.55 2.14
C LEU A 205 -6.88 -19.48 3.67
N ALA A 206 -6.27 -20.49 4.29
CA ALA A 206 -5.97 -20.49 5.72
C ALA A 206 -4.99 -19.38 6.10
N LEU A 207 -3.90 -19.19 5.33
CA LEU A 207 -2.97 -18.09 5.53
C LEU A 207 -3.64 -16.72 5.35
N PHE A 208 -4.50 -16.58 4.35
CA PHE A 208 -5.30 -15.38 4.15
C PHE A 208 -6.25 -15.13 5.33
N VAL A 209 -6.95 -16.15 5.82
CA VAL A 209 -7.85 -16.08 6.97
C VAL A 209 -7.08 -15.74 8.25
N VAL A 210 -5.91 -16.32 8.48
CA VAL A 210 -5.05 -15.99 9.63
C VAL A 210 -4.58 -14.54 9.55
N SER A 211 -4.14 -14.08 8.39
CA SER A 211 -3.76 -12.68 8.17
C SER A 211 -4.95 -11.73 8.41
N ALA A 212 -6.14 -12.07 7.91
CA ALA A 212 -7.37 -11.33 8.15
C ALA A 212 -7.76 -11.33 9.64
N ALA A 213 -7.60 -12.45 10.34
CA ALA A 213 -7.86 -12.54 11.78
C ALA A 213 -6.89 -11.67 12.58
N PHE A 214 -5.60 -11.69 12.27
CA PHE A 214 -4.60 -10.79 12.89
C PHE A 214 -4.94 -9.32 12.63
N ALA A 215 -5.34 -8.97 11.40
CA ALA A 215 -5.81 -7.64 11.03
C ALA A 215 -7.02 -7.19 11.87
N VAL A 216 -8.03 -8.06 12.02
CA VAL A 216 -9.23 -7.78 12.84
C VAL A 216 -8.87 -7.64 14.31
N MET A 217 -8.05 -8.54 14.87
CA MET A 217 -7.60 -8.46 16.26
C MET A 217 -6.84 -7.16 16.55
N PHE A 218 -5.93 -6.78 15.65
CA PHE A 218 -5.19 -5.52 15.75
C PHE A 218 -6.12 -4.31 15.70
N PHE A 219 -7.10 -4.32 14.78
CA PHE A 219 -8.12 -3.27 14.69
C PHE A 219 -8.98 -3.16 15.96
N VAL A 220 -9.43 -4.28 16.52
CA VAL A 220 -10.22 -4.30 17.76
C VAL A 220 -9.39 -3.77 18.93
N ARG A 221 -8.12 -4.16 19.05
CA ARG A 221 -7.22 -3.62 20.08
C ARG A 221 -7.06 -2.11 19.95
N LEU A 222 -6.83 -1.60 18.74
CA LEU A 222 -6.72 -0.17 18.51
C LEU A 222 -8.01 0.57 18.86
N LYS A 223 -9.17 0.03 18.46
CA LYS A 223 -10.48 0.60 18.83
C LYS A 223 -10.66 0.65 20.35
N TYR A 224 -10.24 -0.39 21.06
CA TYR A 224 -10.31 -0.43 22.51
C TYR A 224 -9.39 0.62 23.17
N ILE A 225 -8.15 0.73 22.69
CA ILE A 225 -7.18 1.74 23.17
C ILE A 225 -7.72 3.16 22.92
N ALA A 226 -8.24 3.43 21.72
CA ALA A 226 -8.81 4.73 21.38
C ALA A 226 -10.01 5.09 22.27
N LYS A 227 -10.94 4.15 22.50
CA LYS A 227 -12.10 4.36 23.37
C LYS A 227 -11.69 4.62 24.82
N LYS A 228 -10.72 3.85 25.34
CA LYS A 228 -10.20 4.04 26.70
C LYS A 228 -9.59 5.44 26.87
N ASN A 229 -8.83 5.88 25.88
CA ASN A 229 -8.17 7.19 25.93
C ASN A 229 -9.16 8.36 25.82
N MET A 230 -10.24 8.23 25.04
CA MET A 230 -11.31 9.24 24.99
C MET A 230 -12.02 9.41 26.33
N SER A 231 -12.32 8.30 27.02
CA SER A 231 -12.97 8.35 28.34
C SER A 231 -12.10 9.11 29.35
N ILE A 232 -10.79 8.86 29.35
CA ILE A 232 -9.87 9.55 30.25
C ILE A 232 -9.84 11.06 29.96
N TYR A 233 -9.98 11.44 28.69
CA TYR A 233 -9.99 12.86 28.29
C TYR A 233 -11.29 13.57 28.68
N SER A 234 -12.45 12.94 28.47
CA SER A 234 -13.73 13.51 28.91
C SER A 234 -13.74 13.76 30.42
N ASP A 235 -13.20 12.82 31.19
CA ASP A 235 -13.12 12.94 32.64
C ASP A 235 -12.17 14.08 33.06
N LEU A 236 -11.06 14.27 32.34
CA LEU A 236 -10.10 15.36 32.60
C LEU A 236 -10.65 16.74 32.22
N GLU A 237 -11.38 16.84 31.12
CA GLU A 237 -12.01 18.08 30.66
C GLU A 237 -13.12 18.53 31.61
N GLU A 238 -13.87 17.58 32.17
CA GLU A 238 -14.87 17.83 33.22
C GLU A 238 -14.21 18.34 34.51
N LEU A 239 -13.08 17.77 34.92
CA LEU A 239 -12.28 18.24 36.07
C LEU A 239 -11.78 19.68 35.89
N ILE A 240 -11.22 20.01 34.72
CA ILE A 240 -10.73 21.37 34.42
C ILE A 240 -11.90 22.37 34.35
N SER A 241 -13.05 21.96 33.82
CA SER A 241 -14.27 22.77 33.82
C SER A 241 -14.73 23.10 35.25
N ILE A 242 -14.69 22.13 36.16
CA ILE A 242 -15.10 22.33 37.56
C ILE A 242 -14.13 23.28 38.27
N GLU A 243 -12.82 23.14 38.06
CA GLU A 243 -11.81 24.00 38.67
C GLU A 243 -11.97 25.47 38.25
N ASN A 244 -12.30 25.74 36.98
CA ASN A 244 -12.55 27.09 36.46
C ASN A 244 -13.87 27.72 36.96
N ILE A 245 -14.83 26.94 37.46
CA ILE A 245 -16.09 27.46 38.02
C ILE A 245 -15.92 27.85 39.50
N ILE A 246 -14.98 27.22 40.20
CA ILE A 246 -14.73 27.44 41.63
C ILE A 246 -13.83 28.65 41.89
N MET A 247 -13.07 29.10 40.87
CA MET A 247 -12.16 30.26 40.94
C MET A 247 -12.83 31.56 40.51
#